data_AF-A0A2Y9BJD0-F1
#
_entry.id   AF-A0A2Y9BJD0-F1
#
_cell.length_a   1.000
_cell.length_b   1.000
_cell.length_c   1.000
_cell.angle_alpha   90.00
_cell.angle_beta   90.00
_cell.angle_gamma   90.00
#
_symmetry.space_group_name_H-M   'P 1'
#
loop_
_entity.id
_entity.type
_entity.pdbx_description
1 polymer ?
#
loop_
_entity_poly.entity_id
_entity_poly.type
_entity_poly.pdbx_seq_one_letter_code
_entity_poly.pdbx_strand_id
1 'polypeptide(L)' 'MGIREKADHFAEQHRKAFENWEHGGIKDAWRDQDGNICIAYEDGRWWRYREKAGGVIEWW' A
#
# COMPACT_ATOMS: atom_id res chain seq x y z
N MET A 1 4.28 14.12 -4.50
CA MET A 1 3.36 13.09 -3.99
C MET A 1 3.60 12.92 -2.50
N GLY A 2 2.60 13.23 -1.69
CA GLY A 2 2.59 12.93 -0.27
C GLY A 2 2.45 11.42 0.00
N ILE A 3 2.67 11.00 1.24
CA ILE A 3 2.52 9.60 1.67
C ILE A 3 1.12 9.07 1.33
N ARG A 4 0.09 9.90 1.49
CA ARG A 4 -1.30 9.54 1.23
C ARG A 4 -1.61 9.29 -0.24
N GLU A 5 -1.02 10.09 -1.15
CA GLU A 5 -1.14 9.84 -2.61
C GLU A 5 -0.43 8.54 -3.00
N LYS A 6 0.77 8.28 -2.47
CA LYS A 6 1.48 7.02 -2.71
C LYS A 6 0.70 5.81 -2.18
N ALA A 7 0.14 5.93 -0.98
CA ALA A 7 -0.65 4.89 -0.37
C ALA A 7 -1.90 4.55 -1.20
N ASP A 8 -2.61 5.57 -1.70
CA ASP A 8 -3.78 5.35 -2.54
C ASP A 8 -3.42 4.64 -3.85
N HIS A 9 -2.33 5.08 -4.50
CA HIS A 9 -1.81 4.45 -5.70
C HIS A 9 -1.43 2.98 -5.47
N PHE A 10 -0.66 2.69 -4.42
CA PHE A 10 -0.21 1.34 -4.10
C PHE A 10 -1.37 0.42 -3.70
N ALA A 11 -2.29 0.91 -2.88
CA ALA A 11 -3.49 0.16 -2.51
C ALA A 11 -4.40 -0.10 -3.71
N GLU A 12 -4.50 0.83 -4.67
CA GLU A 12 -5.26 0.62 -5.91
C GLU A 12 -4.61 -0.48 -6.77
N GLN A 13 -3.30 -0.46 -6.96
CA GLN A 13 -2.59 -1.50 -7.71
C GLN A 13 -2.70 -2.86 -7.04
N HIS A 14 -2.56 -2.91 -5.71
CA HIS A 14 -2.74 -4.14 -4.93
C HIS A 14 -4.18 -4.67 -5.04
N ARG A 15 -5.18 -3.78 -4.91
CA ARG A 15 -6.60 -4.11 -5.13
C ARG A 15 -6.86 -4.66 -6.52
N LYS A 16 -6.25 -4.10 -7.57
CA LYS A 16 -6.37 -4.61 -8.94
C LYS A 16 -5.72 -5.97 -9.14
N ALA A 17 -4.67 -6.28 -8.39
CA ALA A 17 -3.99 -7.57 -8.43
C ALA A 17 -4.74 -8.69 -7.66
N PHE A 18 -5.69 -8.33 -6.78
CA PHE A 18 -6.48 -9.28 -6.01
C PHE A 18 -7.94 -9.26 -6.48
N GLU A 19 -8.42 -10.38 -7.02
CA GLU A 19 -9.82 -10.49 -7.50
C GLU A 19 -10.85 -10.30 -6.39
N ASN A 20 -10.53 -10.69 -5.15
CA ASN A 20 -11.39 -10.53 -3.98
C ASN A 20 -10.67 -9.71 -2.91
N TRP A 21 -10.96 -8.41 -2.86
CA TRP A 21 -10.41 -7.51 -1.85
C TRP A 21 -11.31 -7.46 -0.61
N GLU A 22 -10.87 -8.06 0.49
CA GLU A 22 -11.64 -8.15 1.74
C GLU A 22 -11.12 -7.22 2.85
N HIS A 23 -10.01 -6.52 2.63
CA HIS A 23 -9.34 -5.71 3.66
C HIS A 23 -10.04 -4.36 3.95
N GLY A 24 -11.00 -3.95 3.12
CA GLY A 24 -11.70 -2.66 3.25
C GLY A 24 -10.87 -1.47 2.73
N GLY A 25 -11.09 -0.29 3.30
CA GLY A 25 -10.40 0.94 2.95
C GLY A 25 -9.02 1.12 3.61
N ILE A 26 -8.27 2.11 3.15
CA ILE A 26 -7.03 2.54 3.83
C ILE A 26 -7.43 3.26 5.12
N LYS A 27 -6.99 2.73 6.26
CA LYS A 27 -7.17 3.33 7.58
C LYS A 27 -6.05 4.33 7.90
N ASP A 28 -4.81 3.95 7.64
CA ASP A 28 -3.63 4.79 7.87
C ASP A 28 -2.51 4.43 6.90
N ALA A 29 -1.59 5.36 6.65
CA ALA A 29 -0.39 5.11 5.87
C ALA A 29 0.79 5.95 6.35
N TRP A 30 1.93 5.31 6.54
CA TRP A 30 3.16 5.94 7.00
C TRP A 30 4.37 5.40 6.27
N ARG A 31 5.45 6.18 6.26
CA ARG A 31 6.73 5.75 5.72
C ARG A 31 7.57 5.16 6.85
N ASP A 32 8.12 3.97 6.64
CA ASP A 32 9.00 3.33 7.61
C ASP A 32 10.46 3.85 7.49
N GLN A 33 11.33 3.43 8.41
CA GLN A 33 12.73 3.87 8.49
C GLN A 33 13.56 3.46 7.27
N ASP A 34 13.23 2.33 6.63
CA ASP A 34 13.83 1.84 5.39
C ASP A 34 13.25 2.54 4.15
N GLY A 35 12.25 3.40 4.36
CA GLY A 35 11.67 4.25 3.34
C GLY A 35 10.53 3.61 2.55
N ASN A 36 10.04 2.45 2.96
CA ASN A 36 8.87 1.78 2.38
C ASN A 36 7.58 2.41 2.91
N ILE A 37 6.50 2.29 2.14
CA ILE A 37 5.18 2.80 2.53
C ILE A 37 4.42 1.66 3.20
N CYS A 38 4.09 1.82 4.47
CA CYS A 38 3.20 0.92 5.18
C CYS A 38 1.78 1.44 5.08
N ILE A 39 0.83 0.58 4.76
CA ILE A 39 -0.59 0.91 4.69
C ILE A 39 -1.34 -0.03 5.64
N ALA A 40 -2.04 0.55 6.62
CA ALA A 40 -2.97 -0.16 7.47
C ALA A 40 -4.39 -0.08 6.89
N TYR A 41 -5.09 -1.19 6.92
CA TYR A 41 -6.44 -1.34 6.43
C TYR A 41 -7.45 -1.44 7.58
N GLU A 42 -8.73 -1.34 7.24
CA GLU A 42 -9.83 -1.36 8.21
C GLU A 42 -9.97 -2.70 8.93
N ASP A 43 -9.60 -3.80 8.28
CA ASP A 43 -9.60 -5.14 8.86
C ASP A 43 -8.49 -5.36 9.91
N GLY A 44 -7.64 -4.36 10.14
CA GLY A 44 -6.52 -4.42 11.08
C GLY A 44 -5.27 -5.07 10.49
N ARG A 45 -5.30 -5.51 9.24
CA ARG A 45 -4.10 -5.94 8.52
C ARG A 45 -3.38 -4.72 7.96
N TRP A 46 -2.09 -4.88 7.75
CA TRP A 46 -1.25 -3.85 7.17
C TRP A 46 -0.24 -4.50 6.24
N TRP A 47 0.12 -3.78 5.20
CA TRP A 47 1.01 -4.25 4.15
C TRP A 47 2.12 -3.23 3.94
N ARG A 48 3.32 -3.70 3.64
CA ARG A 48 4.46 -2.85 3.26
C ARG A 48 4.56 -2.80 1.76
N TYR A 49 4.81 -1.61 1.24
CA TYR A 49 4.92 -1.32 -0.18
C TYR A 49 6.27 -0.71 -0.51
N ARG A 50 6.93 -1.29 -1.50
CA ARG A 50 8.18 -0.78 -2.04
C ARG A 50 8.06 -0.54 -3.53
N GLU A 51 8.40 0.67 -3.92
CA GLU A 51 8.55 1.05 -5.32
C GLU A 51 9.95 0.65 -5.79
N LYS A 52 10.01 -0.22 -6.79
CA LYS A 52 11.23 -0.60 -7.51
C LYS A 52 11.42 0.26 -8.75
N ALA A 53 12.64 0.23 -9.28
CA ALA A 53 12.95 0.84 -10.57
C ALA A 53 12.00 0.30 -11.66
N GLY A 54 11.52 1.19 -12.52
CA GLY A 54 10.59 0.83 -13.61
C GLY A 54 9.11 0.82 -13.22
N GLY A 55 8.74 1.32 -12.04
CA GLY A 55 7.33 1.44 -11.62
C GLY A 55 6.72 0.13 -11.11
N VAL A 56 7.54 -0.89 -10.84
CA VAL A 56 7.09 -2.13 -10.20
C VAL A 56 6.87 -1.88 -8.71
N ILE A 57 5.69 -2.22 -8.21
CA ILE A 57 5.35 -2.11 -6.79
C ILE A 57 5.40 -3.52 -6.20
N GLU A 58 6.22 -3.69 -5.16
CA GLU A 58 6.23 -4.90 -4.35
C GLU A 58 5.45 -4.67 -3.08
N TRP A 59 4.68 -5.67 -2.65
CA TRP A 59 3.94 -5.66 -1.39
C TRP A 59 4.19 -6.94 -0.59
N TRP A 60 4.29 -6.83 0.73
CA TRP A 60 4.48 -7.95 1.65
C TRP A 60 3.94 -7.67 3.06
#